data_AF-A0A948KKV1-F1
#
_entry.id   AF-A0A948KKV1-F1
#
_cell.length_a   1.000
_cell.length_b   1.000
_cell.length_c   1.000
_cell.angle_alpha   90.00
_cell.angle_beta   90.00
_cell.angle_gamma   90.00
#
_symmetry.space_group_name_H-M   'P 1'
#
loop_
_entity.id
_entity.type
_entity.pdbx_description
1 polymer ?
#
loop_
_entity_poly.entity_id
_entity_poly.type
_entity_poly.pdbx_seq_one_letter_code
_entity_poly.pdbx_strand_id
1 'polypeptide(L)'
;MTKINQNSQKVNSPIRFELVDEDTKTLGDVILGNVQEFNSGKREWAPMKEYSIWKFEIPIKFYFEIEMPVCARILSFQEQGCNLFIWVIVDVNAATETRAFSIYATGQPLLSSSMEHLGEYIGTAQQDHGQFVWHLFEVKKKI
;
A
#
# COMPACT_ATOMS: atom_id res chain seq x y z
N MET A 1 1.01 -15.45 -49.37
CA MET A 1 0.51 -16.28 -48.26
C MET A 1 1.71 -16.90 -47.57
N THR A 2 2.21 -16.23 -46.53
CA THR A 2 3.51 -16.52 -45.90
C THR A 2 3.29 -17.21 -44.58
N LYS A 3 3.90 -18.39 -44.41
CA LYS A 3 3.87 -19.18 -43.18
C LYS A 3 4.71 -18.48 -42.10
N ILE A 4 4.13 -18.23 -40.93
CA ILE A 4 4.87 -17.79 -39.73
C ILE A 4 5.25 -19.05 -38.96
N ASN A 5 6.56 -19.22 -38.77
CA ASN A 5 7.16 -20.32 -38.02
C ASN A 5 7.12 -20.02 -36.51
N GLN A 6 6.86 -21.06 -35.73
CA GLN A 6 6.76 -21.06 -34.28
C GLN A 6 8.15 -20.86 -33.67
N ASN A 7 8.28 -19.93 -32.73
CA ASN A 7 9.37 -19.93 -31.75
C ASN A 7 8.80 -19.50 -30.39
N SER A 8 8.25 -20.46 -29.67
CA SER A 8 7.85 -20.32 -28.27
C SER A 8 9.02 -20.70 -27.37
N GLN A 9 9.90 -19.74 -27.08
CA GLN A 9 10.69 -19.79 -25.85
C GLN A 9 10.00 -18.86 -24.84
N LYS A 10 9.17 -19.46 -23.97
CA LYS A 10 8.70 -18.80 -22.75
C LYS A 10 9.88 -18.69 -21.79
N VAL A 11 10.55 -17.54 -21.82
CA VAL A 11 11.50 -17.15 -20.79
C VAL A 11 10.69 -16.67 -19.59
N ASN A 12 10.42 -17.57 -18.65
CA ASN A 12 9.94 -17.20 -17.32
C ASN A 12 11.16 -16.77 -16.49
N SER A 13 11.55 -15.51 -16.64
CA SER A 13 12.45 -14.85 -15.68
C SER A 13 11.59 -14.00 -14.74
N PRO A 14 11.74 -14.10 -13.41
CA PRO A 14 11.08 -13.17 -12.51
C PRO A 14 11.59 -11.76 -12.81
N ILE A 15 10.67 -10.84 -13.08
CA ILE A 15 10.98 -9.41 -13.22
C ILE A 15 11.49 -8.95 -11.87
N ARG A 16 12.79 -8.65 -11.79
CA ARG A 16 13.43 -8.07 -10.61
C ARG A 16 13.30 -6.55 -10.73
N PHE A 17 12.47 -5.94 -9.90
CA PHE A 17 12.45 -4.50 -9.76
C PHE A 17 13.64 -4.08 -8.89
N GLU A 18 14.65 -3.44 -9.48
CA GLU A 18 15.65 -2.70 -8.71
C GLU A 18 14.97 -1.42 -8.20
N LEU A 19 14.77 -1.36 -6.89
CA LEU A 19 14.45 -0.09 -6.23
C LEU A 19 15.74 0.73 -6.23
N VAL A 20 15.82 1.70 -7.14
CA VAL A 20 16.87 2.72 -7.10
C VAL A 20 16.49 3.71 -6.01
N ASP A 21 17.25 3.68 -4.92
CA ASP A 21 17.21 4.73 -3.91
C ASP A 21 17.90 5.98 -4.48
N GLU A 22 17.12 7.02 -4.81
CA GLU A 22 17.62 8.29 -5.37
C GLU A 22 18.54 9.05 -4.41
N ASP A 23 18.65 8.64 -3.14
CA ASP A 23 19.55 9.27 -2.15
C ASP A 23 20.97 8.68 -2.13
N THR A 24 21.26 7.65 -2.93
CA THR A 24 22.62 7.10 -3.07
C THR A 24 23.29 7.54 -4.38
N LYS A 25 23.49 8.85 -4.54
CA LYS A 25 24.42 9.34 -5.56
C LYS A 25 25.83 8.83 -5.27
N THR A 26 26.37 8.08 -6.23
CA THR A 26 27.75 7.60 -6.41
C THR A 26 28.09 6.22 -5.81
N LEU A 27 27.94 5.18 -6.63
CA LEU A 27 28.67 3.92 -6.49
C LEU A 27 29.11 3.46 -7.89
N GLY A 28 30.21 4.05 -8.35
CA GLY A 28 30.77 3.78 -9.65
C GLY A 28 31.65 4.93 -10.09
N ASP A 29 32.85 5.00 -9.52
CA ASP A 29 34.09 5.46 -10.18
C ASP A 29 35.16 5.79 -9.13
N VAL A 30 35.85 4.78 -8.59
CA VAL A 30 37.30 4.86 -8.27
C VAL A 30 37.86 3.42 -8.29
N ILE A 31 38.41 2.99 -9.42
CA ILE A 31 39.49 2.00 -9.45
C ILE A 31 40.75 2.76 -9.87
N LEU A 32 41.84 2.48 -9.14
CA LEU A 32 43.24 2.93 -9.27
C LEU A 32 43.67 3.96 -8.22
N GLY A 33 43.94 3.45 -7.02
CA GLY A 33 44.70 4.16 -6.00
C GLY A 33 44.50 3.58 -4.61
N ASN A 34 45.46 2.77 -4.17
CA ASN A 34 45.73 2.41 -2.77
C ASN A 34 44.60 1.74 -1.98
N VAL A 35 44.71 0.41 -1.88
CA VAL A 35 44.16 -0.36 -0.76
C VAL A 35 44.88 0.10 0.51
N GLN A 36 44.29 1.03 1.26
CA GLN A 36 44.64 1.29 2.66
C GLN A 36 43.38 1.27 3.52
N GLU A 37 43.30 0.20 4.33
CA GLU A 37 42.60 0.09 5.61
C GLU A 37 41.18 0.68 5.71
N PHE A 38 40.19 -0.10 5.27
CA PHE A 38 38.84 0.03 5.80
C PHE A 38 38.82 -0.56 7.22
N ASN A 39 39.01 0.31 8.21
CA ASN A 39 38.97 -0.02 9.63
C ASN A 39 37.69 -0.79 10.01
N SER A 40 37.89 -1.82 10.82
CA SER A 40 36.91 -2.76 11.39
C SER A 40 35.93 -2.11 12.39
N GLY A 41 35.22 -1.06 11.99
CA GLY A 41 34.08 -0.54 12.71
C GLY A 41 32.81 -1.23 12.22
N LYS A 42 32.18 -2.06 13.06
CA LYS A 42 30.84 -2.59 12.80
C LYS A 42 29.89 -1.42 12.50
N ARG A 43 29.59 -1.18 11.22
CA ARG A 43 28.37 -0.45 10.86
C ARG A 43 27.23 -1.41 11.13
N GLU A 44 26.62 -1.29 12.31
CA GLU A 44 25.29 -1.85 12.54
C GLU A 44 24.36 -1.12 11.58
N TRP A 45 24.06 -1.77 10.46
CA TRP A 45 22.98 -1.34 9.59
C TRP A 45 21.70 -1.46 10.42
N ALA A 46 20.97 -0.35 10.58
CA ALA A 46 19.61 -0.44 11.07
C ALA A 46 18.88 -1.47 10.19
N PRO A 47 18.07 -2.38 10.77
CA PRO A 47 17.41 -3.41 9.98
C PRO A 47 16.67 -2.74 8.83
N MET A 48 16.99 -3.16 7.60
CA MET A 48 16.31 -2.70 6.40
C MET A 48 14.81 -2.93 6.61
N LYS A 49 14.01 -1.87 6.55
CA LYS A 49 12.56 -2.01 6.60
C LYS A 49 12.08 -2.75 5.36
N GLU A 50 11.37 -3.84 5.56
CA GLU A 50 10.76 -4.62 4.49
C GLU A 50 9.32 -4.17 4.31
N TYR A 51 9.00 -3.67 3.11
CA TYR A 51 7.67 -3.17 2.78
C TYR A 51 6.92 -4.13 1.87
N SER A 52 5.62 -4.27 2.11
CA SER A 52 4.72 -5.07 1.27
C SER A 52 3.40 -4.33 1.03
N ILE A 53 2.69 -4.70 -0.04
CA ILE A 53 1.32 -4.25 -0.27
C ILE A 53 0.36 -5.32 0.25
N TRP A 54 -0.43 -4.97 1.25
CA TRP A 54 -1.50 -5.82 1.79
C TRP A 54 -2.85 -5.31 1.33
N LYS A 55 -3.88 -6.16 1.44
CA LYS A 55 -5.27 -5.75 1.24
C LYS A 55 -6.13 -6.19 2.41
N PHE A 56 -7.09 -5.35 2.77
CA PHE A 56 -8.04 -5.59 3.85
C PHE A 56 -9.46 -5.47 3.31
N GLU A 57 -10.31 -6.43 3.63
CA GLU A 57 -11.72 -6.40 3.26
C GLU A 57 -12.46 -5.32 4.05
N ILE A 58 -13.30 -4.57 3.35
CA ILE A 58 -14.12 -3.50 3.92
C ILE A 58 -15.56 -4.01 4.06
N PRO A 59 -16.05 -4.22 5.29
CA PRO A 59 -17.42 -4.63 5.50
C PRO A 59 -18.39 -3.47 5.21
N ILE A 60 -19.58 -3.77 4.70
CA ILE A 60 -20.68 -2.81 4.60
C ILE A 60 -21.29 -2.58 5.99
N LYS A 61 -20.58 -1.83 6.82
CA LYS A 61 -20.97 -1.42 8.17
C LYS A 61 -20.62 0.04 8.35
N PHE A 62 -21.54 0.82 8.90
CA PHE A 62 -21.38 2.26 9.10
C PHE A 62 -20.06 2.63 9.79
N TYR A 63 -19.68 1.86 10.81
CA TYR A 63 -18.43 2.02 11.55
C TYR A 63 -17.82 0.64 11.78
N PHE A 64 -16.51 0.54 11.61
CA PHE A 64 -15.75 -0.68 11.90
C PHE A 64 -14.29 -0.34 12.15
N GLU A 65 -13.58 -1.33 12.69
CA GLU A 65 -12.16 -1.23 13.02
C GLU A 65 -11.39 -2.31 12.27
N ILE A 66 -10.16 -1.99 11.88
CA ILE A 66 -9.21 -2.92 11.27
C ILE A 66 -7.90 -2.83 12.05
N GLU A 67 -7.39 -3.97 12.49
CA GLU A 67 -6.02 -4.10 12.99
C GLU A 67 -5.06 -4.16 11.79
N MET A 68 -4.13 -3.21 11.71
CA MET A 68 -3.14 -3.16 10.62
C MET A 68 -1.80 -2.63 11.13
N PRO A 69 -0.67 -2.88 10.43
CA PRO A 69 0.63 -2.38 10.85
C PRO A 69 0.67 -0.87 11.05
N VAL A 70 1.40 -0.44 12.09
CA VAL A 70 1.62 0.97 12.40
C VAL A 70 2.22 1.69 11.20
N CYS A 71 1.72 2.91 10.94
CA CYS A 71 2.12 3.74 9.80
C CYS A 71 1.78 3.11 8.42
N ALA A 72 0.83 2.16 8.36
CA ALA A 72 0.34 1.65 7.08
C ALA A 72 -0.20 2.80 6.21
N ARG A 73 0.31 2.92 4.98
CA ARG A 73 -0.11 3.94 4.02
C ARG A 73 -1.19 3.39 3.11
N ILE A 74 -2.40 3.95 3.19
CA ILE A 74 -3.50 3.55 2.31
C ILE A 74 -3.23 4.04 0.88
N LEU A 75 -3.44 3.17 -0.09
CA LEU A 75 -3.25 3.43 -1.51
C LEU A 75 -4.56 3.69 -2.24
N SER A 76 -5.55 2.82 -2.03
CA SER A 76 -6.83 2.89 -2.71
C SER A 76 -7.91 2.12 -1.97
N PHE A 77 -9.16 2.48 -2.25
CA PHE A 77 -10.37 1.78 -1.85
C PHE A 77 -11.16 1.42 -3.11
N GLN A 78 -11.35 0.13 -3.41
CA GLN A 78 -11.96 -0.35 -4.66
C GLN A 78 -12.71 -1.68 -4.47
N GLU A 79 -13.56 -2.04 -5.43
CA GLU A 79 -14.15 -3.38 -5.55
C GLU A 79 -13.14 -4.34 -6.19
N GLN A 80 -13.12 -5.58 -5.69
CA GLN A 80 -12.50 -6.72 -6.39
C GLN A 80 -13.42 -7.93 -6.25
N GLY A 81 -13.92 -8.43 -7.39
CA GLY A 81 -14.98 -9.44 -7.37
C GLY A 81 -16.27 -8.80 -6.87
N CYS A 82 -16.85 -9.33 -5.80
CA CYS A 82 -18.08 -8.78 -5.21
C CYS A 82 -17.83 -8.06 -3.87
N ASN A 83 -16.57 -7.94 -3.44
CA ASN A 83 -16.19 -7.40 -2.13
C ASN A 83 -15.40 -6.10 -2.30
N LEU A 84 -15.50 -5.24 -1.28
CA LEU A 84 -14.74 -4.00 -1.20
C LEU A 84 -13.45 -4.22 -0.42
N PHE A 85 -12.38 -3.56 -0.85
CA PHE A 85 -11.08 -3.67 -0.19
C PHE A 85 -10.37 -2.32 -0.14
N ILE A 86 -9.52 -2.17 0.87
CA ILE A 86 -8.43 -1.20 0.84
C ILE A 86 -7.11 -1.91 0.55
N TRP A 87 -6.25 -1.28 -0.24
CA TRP A 87 -4.87 -1.68 -0.41
C TRP A 87 -3.97 -0.73 0.35
N VAL A 88 -2.97 -1.26 1.04
CA VAL A 88 -2.09 -0.49 1.91
C VAL A 88 -0.64 -0.93 1.74
N ILE A 89 0.31 0.00 1.85
CA ILE A 89 1.73 -0.31 2.02
C ILE A 89 2.00 -0.43 3.52
N VAL A 90 2.65 -1.51 3.92
CA VAL A 90 2.99 -1.78 5.32
C VAL A 90 4.48 -2.08 5.47
N ASP A 91 5.04 -1.70 6.61
CA ASP A 91 6.28 -2.29 7.13
C ASP A 91 5.89 -3.63 7.79
N VAL A 92 6.37 -4.75 7.23
CA VAL A 92 5.94 -6.10 7.66
C VAL A 92 6.42 -6.46 9.06
N ASN A 93 7.41 -5.73 9.58
CA ASN A 93 7.96 -5.93 10.91
C ASN A 93 7.41 -4.95 11.95
N ALA A 94 6.53 -4.02 11.55
CA ALA A 94 5.91 -3.09 12.48
C ALA A 94 4.86 -3.78 13.36
N ALA A 95 4.74 -3.30 14.61
CA ALA A 95 3.61 -3.66 15.46
C ALA A 95 2.29 -3.24 14.81
N THR A 96 1.18 -3.83 15.24
CA THR A 96 -0.16 -3.48 14.76
C THR A 96 -0.80 -2.38 15.59
N GLU A 97 -1.70 -1.63 14.95
CA GLU A 97 -2.60 -0.67 15.58
C GLU A 97 -4.02 -0.84 15.05
N THR A 98 -5.00 -0.48 15.87
CA THR A 98 -6.40 -0.46 15.48
C THR A 98 -6.75 0.88 14.84
N ARG A 99 -7.16 0.84 13.57
CA ARG A 99 -7.66 2.02 12.84
C ARG A 99 -9.15 1.90 12.60
N ALA A 100 -9.87 2.98 12.81
CA ALA A 100 -11.32 3.05 12.70
C ALA A 100 -11.74 3.70 11.40
N PHE A 101 -12.82 3.18 10.81
CA PHE A 101 -13.32 3.61 9.51
C PHE A 101 -14.83 3.79 9.54
N SER A 102 -15.32 4.62 8.63
CA SER A 102 -16.74 4.76 8.35
C SER A 102 -17.03 4.79 6.86
N ILE A 103 -18.12 4.14 6.45
CA ILE A 103 -18.52 4.00 5.04
C ILE A 103 -19.96 4.48 4.85
N TYR A 104 -20.19 5.20 3.76
CA TYR A 104 -21.49 5.78 3.43
C TYR A 104 -21.83 5.54 1.96
N ALA A 105 -23.09 5.22 1.68
CA ALA A 105 -23.58 5.17 0.31
C ALA A 105 -23.82 6.59 -0.23
N THR A 106 -23.65 6.78 -1.54
CA THR A 106 -24.11 8.01 -2.21
C THR A 106 -25.60 8.24 -1.94
N GLY A 107 -25.96 9.46 -1.53
CA GLY A 107 -27.33 9.84 -1.22
C GLY A 107 -27.80 9.48 0.20
N GLN A 108 -26.98 8.76 0.98
CA GLN A 108 -27.26 8.53 2.40
C GLN A 108 -27.14 9.84 3.19
N PRO A 109 -28.16 10.25 3.97
CA PRO A 109 -28.06 11.42 4.83
C PRO A 109 -26.94 11.27 5.87
N LEU A 110 -26.10 12.29 5.98
CA LEU A 110 -25.12 12.42 7.05
C LEU A 110 -25.76 13.18 8.20
N LEU A 111 -25.85 12.56 9.37
CA LEU A 111 -26.29 13.26 10.58
C LEU A 111 -25.22 14.29 10.97
N SER A 112 -25.62 15.40 11.58
CA SER A 112 -24.68 16.41 12.08
C SER A 112 -23.67 15.81 13.06
N SER A 113 -24.10 14.84 13.89
CA SER A 113 -23.20 14.08 14.75
C SER A 113 -22.19 13.22 13.98
N SER A 114 -22.51 12.76 12.77
CA SER A 114 -21.58 12.03 11.91
C SER A 114 -20.52 12.94 11.28
N MET A 115 -20.85 14.21 11.01
CA MET A 115 -19.92 15.20 10.46
C MET A 115 -18.71 15.45 11.37
N GLU A 116 -18.89 15.41 12.69
CA GLU A 116 -17.79 15.57 13.64
C GLU A 116 -16.82 14.38 13.66
N HIS A 117 -17.28 13.21 13.20
CA HIS A 117 -16.52 11.96 13.20
C HIS A 117 -16.03 11.58 11.79
N LEU A 118 -16.42 12.34 10.77
CA LEU A 118 -15.89 12.24 9.42
C LEU A 118 -14.42 12.67 9.48
N GLY A 119 -13.52 11.68 9.51
CA GLY A 119 -12.09 11.93 9.49
C GLY A 119 -11.58 12.10 8.06
N GLU A 120 -10.47 11.44 7.73
CA GLU A 120 -9.83 11.57 6.42
C GLU A 120 -10.59 10.78 5.36
N TYR A 121 -10.90 11.41 4.24
CA TYR A 121 -11.49 10.73 3.09
C TYR A 121 -10.45 9.84 2.40
N ILE A 122 -10.78 8.57 2.23
CA ILE A 122 -9.88 7.55 1.65
C ILE A 122 -10.16 7.34 0.17
N GLY A 123 -11.44 7.28 -0.23
CA GLY A 123 -11.78 7.02 -1.61
C GLY A 123 -13.24 6.65 -1.85
N THR A 124 -13.55 6.44 -3.13
CA THR A 124 -14.86 5.97 -3.60
C THR A 124 -14.69 4.66 -4.33
N ALA A 125 -15.55 3.69 -4.02
CA ALA A 125 -15.65 2.44 -4.74
C ALA A 125 -17.07 2.28 -5.31
N GLN A 126 -17.15 1.84 -6.56
CA GLN A 126 -18.40 1.45 -7.19
C GLN A 126 -18.48 -0.07 -7.14
N GLN A 127 -19.62 -0.61 -6.73
CA GLN A 127 -19.88 -2.05 -6.59
C GLN A 127 -21.09 -2.45 -7.43
N ASP A 128 -21.11 -3.70 -7.88
CA ASP A 128 -22.23 -4.25 -8.67
C ASP A 128 -22.55 -3.39 -9.90
N HIS A 129 -21.54 -3.21 -10.76
CA HIS A 129 -21.64 -2.40 -11.98
C HIS A 129 -22.08 -0.94 -11.75
N GLY A 130 -21.75 -0.39 -10.58
CA GLY A 130 -22.08 1.00 -10.21
C GLY A 130 -23.48 1.19 -9.64
N GLN A 131 -24.20 0.10 -9.35
CA GLN A 131 -25.47 0.19 -8.62
C GLN A 131 -25.29 0.75 -7.20
N PHE A 132 -24.17 0.41 -6.56
CA PHE A 132 -23.79 0.96 -5.26
C PHE A 132 -22.52 1.78 -5.39
N VAL A 133 -22.53 2.98 -4.82
CA VAL A 133 -21.37 3.86 -4.76
C VAL A 133 -21.10 4.17 -3.30
N TRP A 134 -19.91 3.78 -2.84
CA TRP A 134 -19.51 3.84 -1.45
C TRP A 134 -18.37 4.84 -1.26
N HIS A 135 -18.44 5.62 -0.18
CA HIS A 135 -17.42 6.58 0.21
C HIS A 135 -16.84 6.16 1.57
N LEU A 136 -15.53 5.92 1.61
CA LEU A 136 -14.82 5.45 2.80
C LEU A 136 -14.04 6.59 3.44
N PHE A 137 -14.11 6.69 4.76
CA PHE A 137 -13.37 7.63 5.58
C PHE A 137 -12.66 6.91 6.72
N GLU A 138 -11.44 7.31 7.02
CA GLU A 138 -10.74 6.93 8.24
C GLU A 138 -11.10 7.92 9.35
N VAL A 139 -11.55 7.42 10.49
CA VAL A 139 -12.02 8.24 11.61
C VAL A 139 -10.83 8.80 12.38
N LYS A 140 -10.75 10.12 12.53
CA LYS A 140 -9.74 10.75 13.39
C LYS A 140 -10.11 10.52 14.85
N LYS A 141 -9.17 9.97 15.63
CA LYS A 141 -9.28 9.98 17.09
C LYS A 141 -9.17 11.45 17.54
N LYS A 142 -10.15 11.97 18.28
CA LYS A 142 -9.97 13.24 19.01
C LYS A 142 -8.82 12.99 20.02
N ILE A 143 -7.72 13.73 19.85
CA ILE A 143 -6.60 13.78 20.80
C ILE A 143 -7.01 14.69 21.95
#